data_AF-A0A2V5LGT0-F1
#
_entry.id   AF-A0A2V5LGT0-F1
#
_cell.length_a   1.000
_cell.length_b   1.000
_cell.length_c   1.000
_cell.angle_alpha   90.00
_cell.angle_beta   90.00
_cell.angle_gamma   90.00
#
_symmetry.space_group_name_H-M   'P 1'
#
loop_
_entity.id
_entity.type
_entity.pdbx_description
1 polymer ?
#
loop_
_entity_poly.entity_id
_entity_poly.type
_entity_poly.pdbx_seq_one_letter_code
_entity_poly.pdbx_strand_id
1 'polypeptide(L)' 'KRLLLFHHDPSHDDDMIDRMLEQARSLVAKSGKAMVIEGAREGVEILLELPAQRQLR' A
#
# COMPACT_ATOMS: atom_id res chain seq x y z
N LYS A 1 -1.05 7.97 5.77
CA LYS A 1 -0.85 7.67 4.33
C LYS A 1 -0.92 6.16 4.12
N ARG A 2 -1.50 5.70 3.02
CA ARG A 2 -1.67 4.28 2.69
C ARG A 2 -1.10 4.00 1.29
N LEU A 3 -0.43 2.86 1.12
CA LEU A 3 0.10 2.38 -0.14
C LEU A 3 -0.48 0.98 -0.40
N LEU A 4 -1.06 0.82 -1.59
CA LEU A 4 -1.57 -0.45 -2.08
C LEU A 4 -0.65 -0.99 -3.16
N LEU A 5 -0.22 -2.24 -3.00
CA LEU A 5 0.57 -2.96 -3.99
C LEU A 5 -0.36 -3.75 -4.92
N PHE A 6 -0.17 -3.59 -6.22
CA PHE A 6 -0.86 -4.35 -7.26
C PHE A 6 0.15 -5.30 -7.92
N HIS A 7 -0.29 -6.51 -8.28
CA HIS A 7 0.48 -7.42 -9.10
C HIS A 7 -0.32 -7.77 -10.35
N HIS A 8 0.20 -7.41 -11.52
CA HIS A 8 -0.41 -7.75 -12.80
C HIS A 8 0.46 -8.76 -13.57
N ASP A 9 1.44 -9.39 -12.91
CA ASP A 9 2.23 -10.48 -13.47
C ASP A 9 1.55 -11.81 -13.13
N PRO A 10 1.03 -12.57 -14.12
CA PRO A 10 0.43 -13.88 -13.90
C PRO A 10 1.40 -14.92 -13.31
N SER A 11 2.71 -14.63 -13.35
CA SER A 11 3.78 -15.50 -12.86
C SER A 11 4.04 -15.30 -11.36
N HIS A 12 3.53 -14.23 -10.76
CA HIS A 12 3.63 -14.02 -9.32
C HIS A 12 2.55 -14.84 -8.62
N ASP A 13 2.99 -15.86 -7.89
CA ASP A 13 2.14 -16.60 -6.97
C ASP A 13 1.85 -15.81 -5.68
N ASP A 14 0.92 -16.31 -4.87
CA ASP A 14 0.52 -15.67 -3.62
C ASP A 14 1.71 -15.47 -2.65
N ASP A 15 2.63 -16.44 -2.61
CA ASP A 15 3.84 -16.38 -1.76
C ASP A 15 4.77 -15.22 -2.15
N MET A 16 4.91 -14.94 -3.44
CA MET A 16 5.68 -13.79 -3.92
C MET A 16 5.05 -12.47 -3.47
N ILE A 17 3.72 -12.37 -3.49
CA ILE A 17 3.01 -11.17 -3.05
C ILE A 17 3.18 -10.94 -1.56
N ASP A 18 3.10 -12.00 -0.76
CA ASP A 18 3.33 -11.91 0.68
C ASP A 18 4.75 -11.44 1.00
N ARG A 19 5.77 -11.96 0.29
CA ARG A 19 7.16 -11.48 0.42
C ARG A 19 7.30 -10.00 0.05
N MET A 20 6.66 -9.56 -1.04
CA MET A 20 6.68 -8.15 -1.44
C MET A 20 6.07 -7.24 -0.37
N LEU A 21 4.96 -7.67 0.26
CA LEU A 21 4.31 -6.94 1.35
C LEU A 21 5.21 -6.86 2.58
N GLU A 22 5.83 -7.97 2.98
CA GLU A 22 6.77 -8.00 4.10
C GLU A 22 7.96 -7.07 3.88
N GLN A 23 8.56 -7.12 2.69
CA GLN A 23 9.68 -6.25 2.33
C GLN A 23 9.27 -4.77 2.37
N ALA A 24 8.12 -4.41 1.80
CA ALA A 24 7.62 -3.05 1.82
C ALA A 24 7.34 -2.54 3.25
N ARG A 25 6.75 -3.38 4.12
CA ARG A 25 6.56 -3.05 5.54
C ARG A 25 7.90 -2.84 6.26
N SER A 26 8.89 -3.69 6.00
CA SER A 26 10.24 -3.56 6.55
C SER A 26 10.90 -2.24 6.16
N LEU A 27 10.76 -1.82 4.90
CA LEU A 27 11.30 -0.54 4.40
C LEU A 27 10.64 0.66 5.10
N VAL A 28 9.31 0.62 5.27
CA VAL A 28 8.59 1.68 5.98
C VAL A 28 9.06 1.79 7.43
N ALA A 29 9.16 0.65 8.13
CA ALA A 29 9.63 0.61 9.51
C ALA A 29 11.06 1.18 9.64
N LYS A 30 11.98 0.76 8.75
CA LYS A 30 13.35 1.29 8.70
C LYS A 30 13.41 2.79 8.40
N SER A 31 12.46 3.32 7.64
CA SER A 31 12.39 4.75 7.31
C SER A 31 11.84 5.63 8.45
N GLY A 32 11.33 5.03 9.55
CA GLY A 32 10.71 5.75 10.66
C GLY A 32 9.37 6.40 10.32
N LYS A 33 8.80 6.12 9.14
CA LYS A 33 7.53 6.69 8.69
C LYS A 33 6.37 5.82 9.13
N ALA A 34 5.26 6.43 9.51
CA ALA A 34 3.99 5.75 9.69
C ALA A 34 3.23 5.70 8.35
N MET A 35 3.38 4.59 7.61
CA MET A 35 2.63 4.33 6.37
C MET A 35 2.01 2.93 6.43
N VAL A 36 0.72 2.85 6.09
CA VAL A 36 0.01 1.56 6.00
C VAL A 36 0.28 0.96 4.62
N ILE A 37 0.80 -0.27 4.60
CA ILE A 37 1.06 -1.04 3.37
C ILE A 37 0.04 -2.18 3.28
N GLU A 38 -0.62 -2.33 2.15
CA GLU A 38 -1.62 -3.39 1.89
C GLU A 38 -1.45 -3.93 0.47
N GLY A 39 -1.84 -5.18 0.24
CA GLY A 39 -1.94 -5.76 -1.10
C GLY A 39 -3.35 -5.53 -1.62
N ALA A 40 -3.48 -5.09 -2.88
CA ALA A 40 -4.77 -5.00 -3.54
C ALA A 40 -5.37 -6.39 -3.72
N ARG A 41 -6.67 -6.52 -3.53
CA ARG A 41 -7.42 -7.78 -3.65
C ARG A 41 -8.69 -7.53 -4.46
N GLU A 42 -9.07 -8.52 -5.27
CA GLU A 42 -10.30 -8.45 -6.05
C GLU A 42 -11.52 -8.26 -5.14
N GLY A 43 -12.47 -7.44 -5.58
CA GLY A 43 -13.70 -7.13 -4.83
C GLY A 43 -13.52 -6.17 -3.65
N VAL A 44 -12.32 -5.65 -3.40
CA VAL A 44 -12.08 -4.63 -2.37
C VAL A 44 -12.13 -3.23 -2.96
N GLU A 45 -12.92 -2.36 -2.33
CA GLU A 45 -13.01 -0.94 -2.67
C GLU A 45 -12.35 -0.08 -1.59
N ILE A 46 -11.75 1.04 -2.00
CA ILE A 46 -11.15 2.01 -1.08
C ILE A 46 -11.67 3.39 -1.38
N LEU A 47 -12.30 3.99 -0.37
CA LEU A 47 -12.75 5.37 -0.42
C LEU A 47 -11.56 6.29 -0.13
N LEU A 48 -11.23 7.15 -1.08
CA LEU A 48 -10.22 8.19 -0.88
C LEU A 48 -10.88 9.43 -0.29
N GLU A 49 -10.53 9.77 0.94
CA GLU A 49 -10.92 11.06 1.50
C GLU A 49 -10.16 12.17 0.78
N LEU A 50 -10.90 13.17 0.29
CA LEU A 50 -10.28 14.38 -0.23
C LEU A 50 -9.53 15.08 0.91
N PRO A 51 -8.28 15.51 0.70
CA PRO A 51 -7.59 16.30 1.72
C PRO A 51 -8.43 17.55 2.00
N ALA A 52 -8.68 17.84 3.27
CA ALA A 52 -9.22 19.13 3.69
C ALA A 52 -8.37 20.21 3.02
N GLN A 53 -8.99 20.99 2.13
CA GLN A 53 -8.28 22.00 1.34
C GLN A 53 -7.44 22.83 2.31
N ARG A 54 -6.11 22.79 2.16
CA ARG A 54 -5.21 23.72 2.83
C ARG A 54 -5.69 25.11 2.43
N GLN A 55 -6.40 25.78 3.33
CA GLN A 55 -6.71 27.19 3.23
C GLN A 55 -5.36 27.90 3.25
N LEU A 56 -4.86 28.20 2.06
CA LEU A 56 -3.77 29.13 1.84
C LEU A 56 -4.25 30.48 2.37
N ARG A 57 -3.70 30.89 3.51
CA ARG A 57 -3.67 32.28 3.94
C ARG A 57 -2.34 32.88 3.51
#